data_AF-A0A351E6D7-F1
#
_entry.id   AF-A0A351E6D7-F1
#
_cell.length_a   1.000
_cell.length_b   1.000
_cell.length_c   1.000
_cell.angle_alpha   90.00
_cell.angle_beta   90.00
_cell.angle_gamma   90.00
#
_symmetry.space_group_name_H-M   'P 1'
#
loop_
_entity.id
_entity.type
_entity.pdbx_description
1 polymer ?
#
loop_
_entity_poly.entity_id
_entity_poly.type
_entity_poly.pdbx_seq_one_letter_code
_entity_poly.pdbx_strand_id
1 'polypeptide(L)' 'ELLVPIFRHGELVYKEPSLPEIQQYCKAQTETLWEEVKRFENPHVYNVDLSRKLWDLKKKMLDTEGCKL' A
#
# COMPACT_ATOMS: atom_id res chain seq x y z
N GLU A 1 -9.76 2.45 3.32
CA GLU A 1 -8.44 3.10 3.11
C GLU A 1 -7.36 2.16 3.63
N LEU A 2 -6.17 2.14 3.01
CA LEU A 2 -5.07 1.23 3.40
C LEU A 2 -4.20 1.82 4.51
N LEU A 3 -3.97 3.13 4.49
CA LEU A 3 -3.17 3.82 5.50
C LEU A 3 -4.08 4.33 6.60
N VAL A 4 -3.83 3.88 7.83
CA VAL A 4 -4.57 4.28 9.02
C VAL A 4 -3.61 5.02 9.96
N PRO A 5 -3.98 6.20 10.47
CA PRO A 5 -3.12 6.95 11.38
C PRO A 5 -2.97 6.20 12.71
N ILE A 6 -1.73 5.93 13.12
CA ILE A 6 -1.43 5.32 14.42
C ILE A 6 -1.26 6.39 15.49
N PHE A 7 -0.48 7.43 15.18
CA PHE A 7 -0.24 8.57 16.06
C PHE A 7 -0.71 9.87 15.40
N ARG A 8 -1.29 10.77 16.18
CA ARG A 8 -1.56 12.15 15.79
C ARG A 8 -1.07 13.08 16.88
N HIS A 9 -0.22 14.04 16.53
CA HIS A 9 0.32 15.04 17.46
C HIS A 9 0.97 14.44 18.73
N GLY A 10 1.56 13.25 18.62
CA GLY A 10 2.19 12.55 19.75
C GLY A 10 1.23 11.68 20.57
N GLU A 11 -0.06 11.68 20.26
CA GLU A 11 -1.06 10.84 20.91
C GLU A 11 -1.35 9.58 20.08
N LEU A 12 -1.45 8.43 20.74
CA LEU A 12 -1.88 7.16 20.13
C LEU A 12 -3.39 7.25 19.86
N VAL A 13 -3.76 7.35 18.59
CA VAL A 13 -5.17 7.43 18.15
C VAL A 13 -5.70 6.11 17.60
N TYR A 14 -4.84 5.11 17.44
CA TYR A 14 -5.19 3.80 16.93
C TYR A 14 -5.53 2.84 18.07
N LYS A 15 -6.59 2.06 17.87
CA LYS A 15 -6.97 0.99 18.78
C LYS A 15 -6.14 -0.25 18.46
N GLU A 16 -5.29 -0.66 19.39
CA GLU A 16 -4.51 -1.89 19.26
C GLU A 16 -5.45 -3.11 19.17
N PRO A 17 -5.47 -3.84 18.04
CA PRO A 17 -6.23 -5.06 17.93
C PRO A 17 -5.55 -6.18 18.73
N SER A 18 -6.36 -7.08 19.25
CA SER A 18 -5.89 -8.30 19.89
C SER A 18 -5.31 -9.28 18.87
N LEU A 19 -4.49 -10.22 19.34
CA LEU A 19 -3.88 -11.24 18.48
C LEU A 19 -4.92 -12.05 17.65
N PRO A 20 -6.06 -12.48 18.22
CA PRO A 20 -7.10 -13.16 17.42
C PRO A 20 -7.72 -12.26 16.34
N GLU A 21 -7.92 -10.97 16.62
CA GLU A 21 -8.45 -10.01 15.64
C GLU A 21 -7.48 -9.81 14.47
N ILE A 22 -6.17 -9.72 14.75
CA ILE A 22 -5.13 -9.64 13.72
C ILE A 22 -5.13 -10.90 12.85
N GLN A 23 -5.20 -12.08 13.47
CA GLN A 23 -5.23 -13.36 12.74
C GLN A 23 -6.44 -13.45 11.81
N GLN A 24 -7.63 -13.11 12.33
CA GLN A 24 -8.87 -13.16 11.56
C GLN A 24 -8.85 -12.14 10.41
N TYR A 25 -8.34 -10.93 10.66
CA TYR A 25 -8.17 -9.91 9.63
C TYR A 25 -7.25 -10.38 8.51
N CYS A 26 -6.07 -10.93 8.83
CA CYS A 26 -5.11 -11.42 7.86
C CYS A 26 -5.70 -12.53 6.97
N LYS A 27 -6.45 -13.46 7.60
CA LYS A 27 -7.15 -14.53 6.88
C LYS A 27 -8.18 -13.96 5.91
N ALA A 28 -9.04 -13.06 6.38
CA ALA A 28 -10.07 -12.44 5.55
C ALA A 28 -9.47 -11.64 4.39
N GLN A 29 -8.38 -10.90 4.60
CA GLN A 29 -7.71 -10.16 3.53
C GLN A 29 -7.09 -11.09 2.48
N THR A 30 -6.50 -12.21 2.92
CA THR A 30 -5.90 -13.19 1.99
C THR A 30 -6.97 -13.89 1.15
N GLU A 31 -8.17 -14.10 1.69
CA GLU A 31 -9.32 -14.63 0.95
C GLU A 31 -9.80 -13.66 -0.15
N THR A 32 -9.58 -12.35 -0.02
CA THR A 32 -9.92 -11.37 -1.08
C THR A 32 -8.94 -11.36 -2.27
N LEU A 33 -7.76 -11.98 -2.11
CA LEU A 33 -6.76 -12.07 -3.16
C LEU A 33 -7.05 -13.21 -4.13
N TRP A 34 -6.73 -12.98 -5.40
CA TRP A 34 -6.88 -13.95 -6.49
C TRP A 34 -5.90 -15.12 -6.31
N GLU A 35 -6.34 -16.34 -6.59
CA GLU A 35 -5.53 -17.56 -6.43
C GLU A 35 -4.22 -17.49 -7.23
N GLU A 36 -4.22 -16.82 -8.39
CA GLU A 36 -3.06 -16.61 -9.25
C GLU A 36 -1.94 -15.80 -8.59
N VAL A 37 -2.30 -14.85 -7.72
CA VAL A 37 -1.35 -14.02 -6.97
C VAL A 37 -0.83 -14.78 -5.74
N LYS A 38 -1.61 -15.76 -5.24
CA LYS A 38 -1.26 -16.59 -4.06
C LYS A 38 -0.39 -17.80 -4.38
N ARG A 39 -0.05 -18.04 -5.65
CA ARG A 39 0.78 -19.19 -6.05
C ARG A 39 2.20 -19.06 -5.50
N PHE A 40 2.74 -20.15 -4.96
CA PHE A 40 4.14 -20.22 -4.50
C PHE A 40 5.13 -20.26 -5.67
N GLU A 41 4.74 -20.88 -6.78
CA GLU A 41 5.52 -20.97 -8.01
C GLU A 41 4.93 -20.03 -9.07
N ASN A 42 5.78 -19.16 -9.62
CA ASN A 42 5.42 -18.16 -10.64
C ASN A 42 4.15 -17.35 -10.31
N PRO A 43 4.14 -16.55 -9.22
CA PRO A 43 2.99 -15.74 -8.85
C PRO A 43 2.68 -14.68 -9.91
N HIS A 44 1.40 -14.43 -10.14
CA HIS A 44 0.99 -13.34 -11.03
C HIS A 44 1.38 -11.99 -10.44
N VAL A 45 1.94 -11.10 -11.27
CA VAL A 45 2.36 -9.76 -10.85
C VAL A 45 1.12 -8.96 -10.42
N TYR A 46 1.13 -8.46 -9.20
CA TYR A 46 0.12 -7.53 -8.70
C TYR A 46 0.49 -6.11 -9.14
N ASN A 47 -0.23 -5.57 -10.12
CA ASN A 47 0.06 -4.23 -10.64
C ASN A 47 -0.45 -3.15 -9.69
N VAL A 48 0.44 -2.25 -9.27
CA VAL A 48 0.11 -1.06 -8.49
C VAL A 48 0.30 0.16 -9.36
N ASP A 49 -0.81 0.78 -9.75
CA ASP A 49 -0.80 1.95 -10.62
C ASP A 49 -0.67 3.26 -9.85
N LEU A 50 0.01 4.22 -10.47
CA LEU A 50 0.07 5.59 -9.98
C LEU A 50 -1.17 6.35 -10.48
N SER A 51 -1.79 7.13 -9.58
CA SER A 51 -2.77 8.11 -10.03
C SER A 51 -2.13 9.09 -11.01
N ARG A 52 -2.90 9.54 -12.01
CA ARG A 52 -2.42 10.47 -13.05
C ARG A 52 -1.71 11.69 -12.46
N LYS A 53 -2.28 12.29 -11.40
CA LYS A 53 -1.69 13.44 -10.70
C LYS A 53 -0.31 13.14 -10.11
N LEU A 54 -0.12 11.95 -9.53
CA LEU A 54 1.15 11.53 -8.94
C LEU A 54 2.21 11.25 -10.01
N TRP A 55 1.80 10.67 -11.13
CA TRP A 55 2.66 10.46 -12.28
C TRP A 55 3.09 11.78 -12.92
N ASP A 56 2.16 12.72 -13.10
CA ASP A 56 2.44 14.07 -13.62
C ASP A 56 3.42 14.82 -12.70
N LEU A 57 3.26 14.69 -11.38
CA LEU A 57 4.21 15.25 -10.42
C LEU A 57 5.60 14.63 -10.55
N LYS A 58 5.69 13.29 -10.64
CA LYS A 58 6.96 12.59 -10.83
C LYS A 58 7.66 13.04 -12.11
N LYS A 59 6.93 13.11 -13.22
CA LYS A 59 7.41 13.63 -14.51
C LYS A 59 7.96 15.04 -14.38
N LYS A 60 7.18 15.94 -13.80
CA LYS A 60 7.57 17.34 -13.59
C LYS A 60 8.86 17.47 -12.78
N MET A 61 9.02 16.68 -11.72
CA MET A 61 10.24 16.69 -10.90
C MET A 61 11.46 16.24 -11.70
N LEU A 62 11.33 15.14 -12.46
CA LEU A 62 12.42 14.63 -13.31
C LEU A 62 12.82 15.61 -14.41
N ASP A 63 11.84 16.23 -15.07
CA ASP A 63 12.11 17.21 -16.13
C ASP A 63 12.75 18.50 -15.57
N THR A 64 12.42 18.88 -14.33
CA THR A 64 13.00 20.05 -13.66
C THR A 64 14.44 19.82 -13.18
N GLU A 65 14.78 18.59 -12.76
CA GLU A 65 16.14 18.22 -12.36
C GLU A 65 17.06 17.96 -13.56
N GLY A 66 16.53 17.41 -14.66
CA GLY A 66 17.27 17.19 -15.90
C GLY A 66 17.67 18.46 -16.65
N CYS A 67 17.06 19.61 -16.34
CA CYS A 67 17.36 20.90 -16.96
C CYS A 67 18.43 21.72 -16.19
N LYS A 68 19.02 21.15 -15.12
CA LYS A 68 20.12 21.77 -14.35
C LYS A 68 21.52 21.28 -14.75
N LEU A 69 21.64 20.50 -15.82
CA LEU A 69 22.90 20.12 -16.48
C LEU A 69 22.99 20.79 -17.85
#